data_AF-A0AAE0BXL8-F1
#
_entry.id   AF-A0AAE0BXL8-F1
#
_cell.length_a   1.000
_cell.length_b   1.000
_cell.length_c   1.000
_cell.angle_alpha   90.00
_cell.angle_beta   90.00
_cell.angle_gamma   90.00
#
_symmetry.space_group_name_H-M   'P 1'
#
loop_
_entity.id
_entity.type
_entity.pdbx_description
1 polymer ?
#
loop_
_entity_poly.entity_id
_entity_poly.type
_entity_poly.pdbx_seq_one_letter_code
_entity_poly.pdbx_strand_id
1 'polypeptide(L)'
;MVFCCVGFPFLEEASLKTFRYKIGSKPLSSPARALLRKRSFSPPERASTRTRTLLVVSGSRKRSSTSARDDKTKPRYAGSASPPLEPTYRISPQQLLKYERKGYVCTRGLFTEDELSRFRPAVEGATSRLELKALRQRVSVLCPGVDATQLQSKEEAQQLLATRAVEEVGFLQYINLHQTDQTIDHLLRSPRVAAAAAALLGCNRVRLYQSCAFLKNPGHGPTNWHSDLNMVPLDTNQFVTLWIPFRAISQNNDTGLEFACGSHRDFALPYWHKMEGYDLATRGYKIESAGAMAMGDVTWHAGWTLHCAPSAPKRGPRRLALTASYFADGAQVLPRGKQEAGGRRMVRYPHTEDEQSYLDWLQMLRPGDVAGGYNLPLVFPTDAV
;
A
#
# COMPACT_ATOMS: atom_id res chain seq x y z
N MET A 1 46.49 36.15 -22.99
CA MET A 1 47.89 36.56 -22.77
C MET A 1 48.34 35.90 -21.47
N VAL A 2 49.41 35.09 -21.55
CA VAL A 2 50.29 34.58 -20.47
C VAL A 2 49.77 33.47 -19.53
N PHE A 3 50.50 32.35 -19.60
CA PHE A 3 50.57 31.17 -18.73
C PHE A 3 51.10 31.49 -17.32
N CYS A 4 50.76 30.66 -16.33
CA CYS A 4 51.74 30.28 -15.30
C CYS A 4 51.49 28.86 -14.79
N CYS A 5 52.48 27.99 -15.02
CA CYS A 5 52.64 26.64 -14.49
C CYS A 5 53.39 26.66 -13.16
N VAL A 6 52.99 25.80 -12.21
CA VAL A 6 53.84 25.06 -11.23
C VAL A 6 52.87 24.15 -10.44
N GLY A 7 53.09 22.88 -10.14
CA GLY A 7 54.20 21.93 -10.29
C GLY A 7 53.82 20.73 -9.41
N PHE A 8 53.86 19.51 -9.95
CA PHE A 8 53.71 18.26 -9.20
C PHE A 8 54.89 18.03 -8.24
N PRO A 9 54.75 17.11 -7.26
CA PRO A 9 55.56 15.90 -7.40
C PRO A 9 54.76 14.59 -7.33
N PHE A 10 55.41 13.61 -7.93
CA PHE A 10 55.04 12.24 -8.28
C PHE A 10 55.26 11.26 -7.10
N LEU A 11 54.81 10.01 -7.32
CA LEU A 11 54.98 8.73 -6.55
C LEU A 11 53.63 8.24 -5.99
N GLU A 12 53.14 7.03 -6.25
CA GLU A 12 53.71 5.83 -6.86
C GLU A 12 52.56 4.88 -7.30
N GLU A 13 52.81 4.07 -8.33
CA GLU A 13 51.84 3.20 -9.01
C GLU A 13 51.35 2.03 -8.14
N ALA A 14 50.02 1.82 -8.08
CA ALA A 14 49.43 0.55 -7.66
C ALA A 14 48.70 -0.12 -8.83
N SER A 15 49.24 -1.28 -9.21
CA SER A 15 48.84 -2.19 -10.29
C SER A 15 47.33 -2.44 -10.40
N LEU A 16 46.74 -2.03 -11.53
CA LEU A 16 45.43 -2.48 -11.99
C LEU A 16 45.55 -3.91 -12.57
N LYS A 17 45.27 -4.92 -11.74
CA LYS A 17 45.04 -6.28 -12.23
C LYS A 17 43.71 -6.35 -12.98
N THR A 18 43.81 -6.41 -14.31
CA THR A 18 42.72 -6.79 -15.21
C THR A 18 42.20 -8.19 -14.88
N PHE A 19 40.97 -8.30 -14.36
CA PHE A 19 40.25 -9.56 -14.29
C PHE A 19 39.63 -9.87 -15.68
N ARG A 20 40.28 -10.75 -16.44
CA ARG A 20 39.71 -11.37 -17.63
C ARG A 20 38.78 -12.51 -17.21
N TYR A 21 37.47 -12.35 -17.39
CA TYR A 21 36.52 -13.46 -17.29
C TYR A 21 36.64 -14.34 -18.55
N LYS A 22 37.06 -15.60 -18.37
CA LYS A 22 37.02 -16.64 -19.41
C LYS A 22 35.56 -17.06 -19.62
N ILE A 23 34.99 -16.73 -20.78
CA ILE A 23 33.76 -17.37 -21.25
C ILE A 23 34.15 -18.73 -21.83
N GLY A 24 33.74 -19.81 -21.17
CA GLY A 24 33.91 -21.17 -21.63
C GLY A 24 33.01 -21.46 -22.83
N SER A 25 33.61 -21.78 -23.97
CA SER A 25 32.96 -22.26 -25.17
C SER A 25 32.68 -23.77 -25.08
N LYS A 26 31.42 -24.19 -25.19
CA LYS A 26 31.03 -25.52 -25.69
C LYS A 26 29.98 -25.36 -26.80
N PRO A 27 30.11 -26.07 -27.94
CA PRO A 27 29.23 -25.87 -29.09
C PRO A 27 27.97 -26.74 -28.97
N LEU A 28 26.83 -26.19 -29.38
CA LEU A 28 25.63 -26.96 -29.71
C LEU A 28 25.45 -26.93 -31.22
N SER A 29 25.40 -28.11 -31.81
CA SER A 29 25.27 -28.40 -33.24
C SER A 29 23.81 -28.28 -33.73
N SER A 30 23.59 -27.36 -34.69
CA SER A 30 22.77 -27.44 -35.95
C SER A 30 21.34 -28.05 -35.98
N PRO A 31 20.50 -27.81 -37.03
CA PRO A 31 20.34 -26.65 -37.93
C PRO A 31 18.88 -26.13 -38.01
N ALA A 32 18.67 -24.85 -38.34
CA ALA A 32 17.49 -24.46 -39.13
C ALA A 32 17.76 -23.13 -39.87
N ARG A 33 17.86 -23.25 -41.19
CA ARG A 33 18.07 -22.16 -42.14
C ARG A 33 16.71 -21.55 -42.54
N ALA A 34 16.74 -20.23 -42.73
CA ALA A 34 15.94 -19.43 -43.67
C ALA A 34 14.45 -19.17 -43.36
N LEU A 35 14.12 -17.89 -43.13
CA LEU A 35 13.21 -17.10 -43.98
C LEU A 35 13.17 -15.63 -43.51
N LEU A 36 14.09 -14.82 -44.07
CA LEU A 36 13.97 -13.36 -44.06
C LEU A 36 12.95 -12.96 -45.14
N ARG A 37 11.73 -12.58 -44.73
CA ARG A 37 10.84 -11.77 -45.58
C ARG A 37 10.81 -10.35 -45.04
N LYS A 38 11.38 -9.44 -45.84
CA LYS A 38 11.20 -7.99 -45.72
C LYS A 38 9.69 -7.68 -45.71
N ARG A 39 9.18 -7.10 -44.62
CA ARG A 39 7.90 -6.39 -44.64
C ARG A 39 8.20 -4.90 -44.65
N SER A 40 7.87 -4.29 -45.79
CA SER A 40 7.81 -2.85 -46.00
C SER A 40 6.79 -2.23 -45.04
N PHE A 41 7.25 -1.27 -44.24
CA PHE A 41 6.41 -0.40 -43.44
C PHE A 41 5.92 0.76 -44.32
N SER A 42 4.61 0.86 -44.53
CA SER A 42 3.97 2.07 -45.06
C SER A 42 3.33 2.83 -43.89
N PRO A 43 3.50 4.15 -43.77
CA PRO A 43 2.87 4.94 -42.72
C PRO A 43 1.37 5.16 -43.00
N PRO A 44 0.51 5.26 -41.98
CA PRO A 44 -0.90 5.55 -42.21
C PRO A 44 -1.10 7.02 -42.60
N GLU A 45 -1.90 7.22 -43.65
CA GLU A 45 -2.32 8.51 -44.17
C GLU A 45 -3.15 9.32 -43.17
N ARG A 46 -2.95 10.66 -43.21
CA ARG A 46 -3.76 11.65 -42.51
C ARG A 46 -5.20 11.62 -43.03
N ALA A 47 -6.15 11.25 -42.19
CA ALA A 47 -7.56 11.45 -42.47
C ALA A 47 -7.97 12.90 -42.15
N SER A 48 -8.48 13.55 -43.19
CA SER A 48 -8.97 14.92 -43.29
C SER A 48 -10.18 15.21 -42.39
N THR A 49 -10.18 16.42 -41.83
CA THR A 49 -11.28 17.11 -41.15
C THR A 49 -12.54 17.19 -42.02
N ARG A 50 -13.65 16.66 -41.53
CA ARG A 50 -15.00 17.05 -41.98
C ARG A 50 -15.78 17.64 -40.81
N THR A 51 -15.92 18.96 -40.86
CA THR A 51 -16.86 19.78 -40.10
C THR A 51 -18.28 19.29 -40.37
N ARG A 52 -19.02 18.94 -39.31
CA ARG A 52 -20.45 18.62 -39.40
C ARG A 52 -21.23 19.68 -38.63
N THR A 53 -21.88 20.56 -39.38
CA THR A 53 -22.81 21.59 -38.92
C THR A 53 -23.93 20.95 -38.11
N LEU A 54 -24.09 21.37 -36.85
CA LEU A 54 -25.24 21.00 -36.02
C LEU A 54 -26.41 21.94 -36.35
N LEU A 55 -27.46 21.36 -36.91
CA LEU A 55 -28.74 22.02 -37.15
C LEU A 55 -29.57 21.91 -35.86
N VAL A 56 -29.86 23.06 -35.24
CA VAL A 56 -30.74 23.16 -34.06
C VAL A 56 -32.18 22.94 -34.53
N VAL A 57 -32.82 21.87 -34.06
CA VAL A 57 -34.26 21.68 -34.16
C VAL A 57 -34.84 21.61 -32.76
N SER A 58 -35.59 22.64 -32.40
CA SER A 58 -36.40 22.74 -31.19
C SER A 58 -37.57 21.75 -31.25
N GLY A 59 -37.62 20.81 -30.29
CA GLY A 59 -38.72 19.86 -30.14
C GLY A 59 -39.10 19.69 -28.68
N SER A 60 -40.14 20.42 -28.27
CA SER A 60 -40.82 20.27 -26.98
C SER A 60 -41.46 18.88 -26.87
N ARG A 61 -41.11 18.09 -25.85
CA ARG A 61 -41.90 16.91 -25.45
C ARG A 61 -42.09 16.83 -23.94
N LYS A 62 -43.36 16.58 -23.61
CA LYS A 62 -44.02 16.62 -22.31
C LYS A 62 -43.52 15.54 -21.35
N ARG A 63 -43.62 15.88 -20.07
CA ARG A 63 -43.47 15.00 -18.90
C ARG A 63 -44.44 13.82 -18.97
N SER A 64 -43.94 12.63 -18.68
CA SER A 64 -44.75 11.50 -18.19
C SER A 64 -44.04 10.87 -17.01
N SER A 65 -44.69 10.94 -15.86
CA SER A 65 -44.32 10.33 -14.59
C SER A 65 -44.44 8.80 -14.64
N THR A 66 -43.38 8.10 -14.26
CA THR A 66 -43.45 6.69 -13.85
C THR A 66 -42.72 6.52 -12.51
N SER A 67 -43.38 5.79 -11.62
CA SER A 67 -43.14 5.68 -10.19
C SER A 67 -41.77 5.12 -9.83
N ALA A 68 -41.05 5.81 -8.95
CA ALA A 68 -39.91 5.29 -8.23
C ALA A 68 -40.36 4.16 -7.28
N ARG A 69 -39.75 2.97 -7.43
CA ARG A 69 -39.82 1.91 -6.42
C ARG A 69 -38.78 2.24 -5.35
N ASP A 70 -39.26 2.37 -4.13
CA ASP A 70 -38.50 2.53 -2.89
C ASP A 70 -37.48 1.39 -2.73
N ASP A 71 -36.19 1.71 -2.83
CA ASP A 71 -35.10 0.86 -2.37
C ASP A 71 -34.80 1.17 -0.90
N LYS A 72 -35.48 0.44 -0.01
CA LYS A 72 -35.33 0.53 1.44
C LYS A 72 -34.49 -0.64 1.96
N THR A 73 -33.19 -0.42 2.16
CA THR A 73 -32.40 -1.04 3.24
C THR A 73 -31.03 -0.35 3.39
N LYS A 74 -31.01 0.86 3.94
CA LYS A 74 -29.81 1.45 4.57
C LYS A 74 -29.92 1.27 6.09
N PRO A 75 -28.94 0.70 6.79
CA PRO A 75 -28.93 0.76 8.25
C PRO A 75 -28.65 2.21 8.68
N ARG A 76 -29.65 2.86 9.31
CA ARG A 76 -29.47 4.12 10.03
C ARG A 76 -28.80 3.80 11.37
N TYR A 77 -27.48 3.98 11.44
CA TYR A 77 -26.78 3.99 12.72
C TYR A 77 -27.05 5.31 13.44
N ALA A 78 -27.47 5.23 14.70
CA ALA A 78 -27.68 6.39 15.56
C ALA A 78 -26.35 7.12 15.77
N GLY A 79 -26.25 8.37 15.31
CA GLY A 79 -25.01 9.13 15.28
C GLY A 79 -24.61 9.67 16.66
N SER A 80 -23.47 9.22 17.17
CA SER A 80 -22.63 10.10 17.99
C SER A 80 -21.85 11.00 17.04
N ALA A 81 -21.84 12.31 17.27
CA ALA A 81 -21.06 13.24 16.46
C ALA A 81 -19.58 12.85 16.52
N SER A 82 -18.92 12.71 15.35
CA SER A 82 -17.51 12.38 15.28
C SER A 82 -16.65 13.53 15.87
N PRO A 83 -15.49 13.24 16.49
CA PRO A 83 -14.64 14.28 17.06
C PRO A 83 -14.16 15.26 15.97
N PRO A 84 -14.12 16.58 16.25
CA PRO A 84 -13.59 17.57 15.30
C PRO A 84 -12.08 17.38 15.11
N LEU A 85 -11.59 17.71 13.91
CA LEU A 85 -10.16 17.79 13.56
C LEU A 85 -9.89 19.15 12.93
N GLU A 86 -8.91 19.91 13.43
CA GLU A 86 -8.50 21.16 12.80
C GLU A 86 -8.02 20.93 11.35
N PRO A 87 -8.32 21.79 10.37
CA PRO A 87 -8.04 21.50 8.97
C PRO A 87 -6.56 21.63 8.60
N THR A 88 -5.71 22.19 9.47
CA THR A 88 -4.37 22.64 9.09
C THR A 88 -3.28 21.64 9.44
N TYR A 89 -2.81 20.89 8.44
CA TYR A 89 -1.46 20.33 8.42
C TYR A 89 -0.91 20.42 7.00
N ARG A 90 0.29 20.95 6.83
CA ARG A 90 0.95 21.04 5.52
C ARG A 90 2.25 20.26 5.54
N ILE A 91 2.38 19.32 4.60
CA ILE A 91 3.63 18.62 4.36
C ILE A 91 4.64 19.65 3.83
N SER A 92 5.78 19.78 4.50
CA SER A 92 6.83 20.71 4.09
C SER A 92 7.59 20.20 2.86
N PRO A 93 8.22 21.08 2.06
CA PRO A 93 9.09 20.65 0.98
C PRO A 93 10.22 19.70 1.43
N GLN A 94 10.76 19.88 2.64
CA GLN A 94 11.77 18.99 3.21
C GLN A 94 11.19 17.60 3.50
N GLN A 95 9.95 17.51 3.97
CA GLN A 95 9.25 16.25 4.18
C GLN A 95 8.97 15.54 2.85
N LEU A 96 8.52 16.27 1.82
CA LEU A 96 8.35 15.74 0.47
C LEU A 96 9.67 15.19 -0.09
N LEU A 97 10.76 15.96 0.00
CA LEU A 97 12.08 15.52 -0.44
C LEU A 97 12.58 14.28 0.32
N LYS A 98 12.28 14.18 1.63
CA LYS A 98 12.62 13.00 2.42
C LYS A 98 11.82 11.78 1.95
N TYR A 99 10.52 11.94 1.74
CA TYR A 99 9.63 10.91 1.23
C TYR A 99 10.09 10.41 -0.14
N GLU A 100 10.34 11.31 -1.10
CA GLU A 100 10.83 10.97 -2.44
C GLU A 100 12.16 10.21 -2.42
N ARG A 101 13.10 10.62 -1.55
CA ARG A 101 14.42 9.98 -1.45
C ARG A 101 14.38 8.64 -0.74
N LYS A 102 13.63 8.53 0.36
CA LYS A 102 13.67 7.36 1.25
C LYS A 102 12.52 6.38 1.04
N GLY A 103 11.43 6.81 0.44
CA GLY A 103 10.18 6.06 0.33
C GLY A 103 9.29 6.18 1.56
N TYR A 104 9.75 6.85 2.61
CA TYR A 104 8.95 7.08 3.81
C TYR A 104 9.25 8.43 4.45
N VAL A 105 8.30 8.94 5.24
CA VAL A 105 8.45 10.14 6.05
C VAL A 105 7.65 10.01 7.34
N CYS A 106 8.19 10.54 8.44
CA CYS A 106 7.44 10.73 9.68
C CYS A 106 6.98 12.19 9.74
N THR A 107 5.66 12.39 9.84
CA THR A 107 5.05 13.71 10.03
C THR A 107 4.74 13.86 11.51
N ARG A 108 5.41 14.83 12.13
CA ARG A 108 5.30 15.09 13.57
C ARG A 108 4.07 15.92 13.87
N GLY A 109 3.32 15.57 14.91
CA GLY A 109 2.10 16.25 15.34
C GLY A 109 1.06 16.38 14.22
N LEU A 110 0.85 15.33 13.42
CA LEU A 110 -0.25 15.34 12.45
C LEU A 110 -1.60 15.43 13.17
N PHE A 111 -1.68 14.82 14.35
CA PHE A 111 -2.78 14.96 15.29
C PHE A 111 -2.26 15.49 16.61
N THR A 112 -3.11 16.19 17.36
CA THR A 112 -2.84 16.41 18.78
C THR A 112 -3.10 15.11 19.55
N GLU A 113 -2.51 14.99 20.74
CA GLU A 113 -2.76 13.85 21.63
C GLU A 113 -4.25 13.75 22.00
N ASP A 114 -4.89 14.88 22.31
CA ASP A 114 -6.33 14.94 22.62
C ASP A 114 -7.19 14.51 21.43
N GLU A 115 -6.92 15.00 20.21
CA GLU A 115 -7.63 14.56 19.01
C GLU A 115 -7.55 13.03 18.87
N LEU A 116 -6.34 12.47 18.88
CA LEU A 116 -6.14 11.05 18.65
C LEU A 116 -6.72 10.19 19.79
N SER A 117 -6.70 10.70 21.03
CA SER A 117 -7.30 10.02 22.19
C SER A 117 -8.81 9.82 22.01
N ARG A 118 -9.51 10.76 21.36
CA ARG A 118 -10.96 10.67 21.10
C ARG A 118 -11.32 9.64 20.05
N PHE A 119 -10.43 9.33 19.11
CA PHE A 119 -10.63 8.27 18.11
C PHE A 119 -10.28 6.88 18.63
N ARG A 120 -9.46 6.77 19.68
CA ARG A 120 -8.99 5.49 20.23
C ARG A 120 -10.13 4.52 20.60
N PRO A 121 -11.21 4.94 21.30
CA PRO A 121 -12.28 4.03 21.69
C PRO A 121 -13.03 3.44 20.49
N ALA A 122 -13.15 4.18 19.39
CA ALA A 122 -13.77 3.67 18.16
C ALA A 122 -12.93 2.54 17.53
N VAL A 123 -11.61 2.74 17.45
CA VAL A 123 -10.68 1.71 16.96
C VAL A 123 -10.67 0.50 17.89
N GLU A 124 -10.54 0.70 19.20
CA GLU A 124 -10.59 -0.39 20.18
C GLU A 124 -11.93 -1.15 20.10
N GLY A 125 -13.06 -0.45 20.09
CA GLY A 125 -14.38 -1.05 19.95
C GLY A 125 -14.54 -1.84 18.65
N ALA A 126 -14.08 -1.32 17.52
CA ALA A 126 -14.10 -2.03 16.24
C ALA A 126 -13.25 -3.31 16.28
N THR A 127 -12.03 -3.24 16.83
CA THR A 127 -11.16 -4.42 16.97
C THR A 127 -11.75 -5.46 17.92
N SER A 128 -12.39 -5.06 19.02
CA SER A 128 -13.07 -5.99 19.95
C SER A 128 -14.24 -6.72 19.30
N ARG A 129 -15.05 -6.03 18.48
CA ARG A 129 -16.17 -6.62 17.74
C ARG A 129 -15.72 -7.64 16.70
N LEU A 130 -14.55 -7.42 16.09
CA LEU A 130 -14.03 -8.21 14.97
C LEU A 130 -12.94 -9.21 15.37
N GLU A 131 -12.66 -9.37 16.67
CA GLU A 131 -11.53 -10.17 17.16
C GLU A 131 -11.60 -11.64 16.73
N LEU A 132 -12.77 -12.26 16.75
CA LEU A 132 -12.92 -13.63 16.25
C LEU A 132 -12.60 -13.73 14.76
N LYS A 133 -13.05 -12.75 13.95
CA LYS A 133 -12.75 -12.70 12.52
C LYS A 133 -11.23 -12.57 12.28
N ALA A 134 -10.56 -11.72 13.04
CA ALA A 134 -9.10 -11.54 12.95
C ALA A 134 -8.34 -12.81 13.36
N LEU A 135 -8.79 -13.50 14.42
CA LEU A 135 -8.20 -14.77 14.84
C LEU A 135 -8.40 -15.87 13.78
N ARG A 136 -9.59 -16.00 13.20
CA ARG A 136 -9.86 -16.93 12.09
C ARG A 136 -8.92 -16.66 10.91
N GLN A 137 -8.71 -15.39 10.53
CA GLN A 137 -7.78 -15.03 9.47
C GLN A 137 -6.34 -15.48 9.81
N ARG A 138 -5.88 -15.29 11.04
CA ARG A 138 -4.54 -15.77 11.44
C ARG A 138 -4.45 -17.29 11.46
N VAL A 139 -5.49 -18.00 11.89
CA VAL A 139 -5.54 -19.47 11.79
C VAL A 139 -5.45 -19.92 10.34
N SER A 140 -6.19 -19.28 9.40
CA SER A 140 -6.13 -19.67 7.99
C SER A 140 -4.76 -19.47 7.35
N VAL A 141 -3.95 -18.54 7.88
CA VAL A 141 -2.59 -18.26 7.39
C VAL A 141 -1.56 -19.17 8.07
N LEU A 142 -1.66 -19.36 9.39
CA LEU A 142 -0.61 -19.99 10.19
C LEU A 142 -0.85 -21.47 10.50
N CYS A 143 -2.07 -21.99 10.32
CA CYS A 143 -2.43 -23.36 10.66
C CYS A 143 -2.87 -24.12 9.38
N PRO A 144 -1.94 -24.67 8.59
CA PRO A 144 -2.29 -25.36 7.35
C PRO A 144 -3.20 -26.56 7.62
N GLY A 145 -4.21 -26.72 6.75
CA GLY A 145 -5.20 -27.80 6.85
C GLY A 145 -6.31 -27.59 7.88
N VAL A 146 -6.38 -26.42 8.53
CA VAL A 146 -7.50 -26.05 9.41
C VAL A 146 -8.50 -25.20 8.63
N ASP A 147 -9.77 -25.62 8.62
CA ASP A 147 -10.86 -24.75 8.14
C ASP A 147 -11.22 -23.73 9.22
N ALA A 148 -10.62 -22.54 9.12
CA ALA A 148 -10.84 -21.46 10.07
C ALA A 148 -12.28 -20.91 10.07
N THR A 149 -13.10 -21.23 9.05
CA THR A 149 -14.49 -20.74 8.98
C THR A 149 -15.39 -21.42 10.02
N GLN A 150 -15.02 -22.60 10.51
CA GLN A 150 -15.79 -23.37 11.48
C GLN A 150 -15.62 -22.91 12.93
N LEU A 151 -14.57 -22.15 13.24
CA LEU A 151 -14.22 -21.79 14.63
C LEU A 151 -15.27 -20.86 15.22
N GLN A 152 -15.95 -21.21 16.31
CA GLN A 152 -17.06 -20.41 16.83
C GLN A 152 -16.68 -19.47 17.98
N SER A 153 -15.50 -19.64 18.57
CA SER A 153 -15.07 -18.88 19.75
C SER A 153 -13.63 -18.35 19.63
N LYS A 154 -13.32 -17.32 20.42
CA LYS A 154 -11.98 -16.71 20.44
C LYS A 154 -10.97 -17.66 21.08
N GLU A 155 -11.42 -18.37 22.11
CA GLU A 155 -10.66 -19.30 22.92
C GLU A 155 -10.19 -20.50 22.07
N GLU A 156 -11.09 -21.05 21.25
CA GLU A 156 -10.77 -22.12 20.31
C GLU A 156 -9.72 -21.69 19.28
N ALA A 157 -9.89 -20.50 18.68
CA ALA A 157 -8.95 -19.98 17.71
C ALA A 157 -7.57 -19.69 18.32
N GLN A 158 -7.53 -19.14 19.55
CA GLN A 158 -6.29 -18.92 20.29
C GLN A 158 -5.58 -20.24 20.62
N GLN A 159 -6.32 -21.26 21.06
CA GLN A 159 -5.75 -22.58 21.36
C GLN A 159 -5.15 -23.22 20.11
N LEU A 160 -5.80 -23.11 18.96
CA LEU A 160 -5.27 -23.60 17.69
C LEU A 160 -4.00 -22.88 17.28
N LEU A 161 -3.97 -21.53 17.39
CA LEU A 161 -2.76 -20.76 17.13
C LEU A 161 -1.62 -21.18 18.06
N ALA A 162 -1.91 -21.41 19.34
CA ALA A 162 -0.88 -21.81 20.31
C ALA A 162 -0.31 -23.22 20.06
N THR A 163 -1.08 -24.13 19.43
CA THR A 163 -0.71 -25.55 19.30
C THR A 163 -0.34 -25.97 17.89
N ARG A 164 -0.82 -25.27 16.85
CA ARG A 164 -0.70 -25.68 15.45
C ARG A 164 -0.13 -24.60 14.52
N ALA A 165 0.16 -23.39 15.01
CA ALA A 165 0.77 -22.37 14.18
C ALA A 165 2.19 -22.78 13.77
N VAL A 166 2.51 -22.66 12.48
CA VAL A 166 3.84 -22.97 11.94
C VAL A 166 4.86 -21.86 12.20
N GLU A 167 4.39 -20.66 12.54
CA GLU A 167 5.20 -19.48 12.86
C GLU A 167 4.57 -18.71 14.03
N GLU A 168 5.35 -17.81 14.64
CA GLU A 168 4.86 -16.93 15.71
C GLU A 168 3.77 -15.98 15.19
N VAL A 169 2.73 -15.77 15.99
CA VAL A 169 1.70 -14.77 15.69
C VAL A 169 2.32 -13.36 15.76
N GLY A 170 2.54 -12.73 14.62
CA GLY A 170 3.11 -11.39 14.54
C GLY A 170 2.16 -10.28 15.00
N PHE A 171 0.87 -10.36 14.67
CA PHE A 171 -0.17 -9.39 15.02
C PHE A 171 -1.57 -9.90 14.68
N LEU A 172 -2.60 -9.24 15.22
CA LEU A 172 -3.97 -9.34 14.72
C LEU A 172 -4.28 -8.18 13.78
N GLN A 173 -4.96 -8.50 12.67
CA GLN A 173 -5.27 -7.59 11.57
C GLN A 173 -6.78 -7.39 11.47
N TYR A 174 -7.22 -6.14 11.27
CA TYR A 174 -8.63 -5.80 11.15
C TYR A 174 -8.83 -4.87 9.96
N ILE A 175 -9.40 -5.39 8.87
CA ILE A 175 -9.40 -4.72 7.57
C ILE A 175 -10.74 -4.02 7.30
N ASN A 176 -10.70 -2.93 6.53
CA ASN A 176 -11.84 -2.11 6.09
C ASN A 176 -12.70 -1.52 7.22
N LEU A 177 -12.07 -1.21 8.36
CA LEU A 177 -12.75 -0.57 9.48
C LEU A 177 -13.52 0.71 9.11
N HIS A 178 -12.98 1.54 8.21
CA HIS A 178 -13.67 2.75 7.71
C HIS A 178 -15.05 2.45 7.07
N GLN A 179 -15.27 1.26 6.52
CA GLN A 179 -16.56 0.88 5.92
C GLN A 179 -17.62 0.54 6.96
N THR A 180 -17.22 0.29 8.21
CA THR A 180 -18.12 -0.22 9.27
C THR A 180 -18.15 0.67 10.52
N ASP A 181 -17.27 1.65 10.63
CA ASP A 181 -17.21 2.58 11.75
C ASP A 181 -17.04 4.02 11.27
N GLN A 182 -18.07 4.83 11.46
CA GLN A 182 -18.14 6.21 10.98
C GLN A 182 -17.07 7.12 11.62
N THR A 183 -16.67 6.84 12.87
CA THR A 183 -15.64 7.64 13.55
C THR A 183 -14.27 7.38 12.93
N ILE A 184 -14.01 6.13 12.54
CA ILE A 184 -12.79 5.76 11.80
C ILE A 184 -12.84 6.33 10.38
N ASP A 185 -13.98 6.25 9.68
CA ASP A 185 -14.14 6.85 8.35
C ASP A 185 -13.87 8.36 8.38
N HIS A 186 -14.45 9.06 9.35
CA HIS A 186 -14.27 10.50 9.54
C HIS A 186 -12.80 10.89 9.74
N LEU A 187 -12.05 10.13 10.55
CA LEU A 187 -10.62 10.35 10.75
C LEU A 187 -9.84 10.22 9.44
N LEU A 188 -10.04 9.11 8.73
CA LEU A 188 -9.24 8.74 7.57
C LEU A 188 -9.60 9.54 6.31
N ARG A 189 -10.84 10.02 6.20
CA ARG A 189 -11.29 10.89 5.10
C ARG A 189 -11.21 12.37 5.43
N SER A 190 -10.65 12.73 6.59
CA SER A 190 -10.54 14.12 7.01
C SER A 190 -9.73 14.96 6.00
N PRO A 191 -10.09 16.24 5.79
CA PRO A 191 -9.35 17.13 4.91
C PRO A 191 -7.85 17.17 5.15
N ARG A 192 -7.45 17.14 6.42
CA ARG A 192 -6.05 17.13 6.86
C ARG A 192 -5.30 15.91 6.32
N VAL A 193 -5.87 14.71 6.50
CA VAL A 193 -5.26 13.44 6.07
C VAL A 193 -5.27 13.31 4.55
N ALA A 194 -6.39 13.64 3.91
CA ALA A 194 -6.54 13.57 2.46
C ALA A 194 -5.57 14.53 1.73
N ALA A 195 -5.41 15.76 2.23
CA ALA A 195 -4.46 16.72 1.67
C ALA A 195 -3.00 16.29 1.85
N ALA A 196 -2.65 15.68 3.00
CA ALA A 196 -1.33 15.12 3.22
C ALA A 196 -1.03 13.95 2.25
N ALA A 197 -2.00 13.04 2.05
CA ALA A 197 -1.88 11.96 1.08
C ALA A 197 -1.73 12.50 -0.36
N ALA A 198 -2.51 13.50 -0.75
CA ALA A 198 -2.41 14.15 -2.07
C ALA A 198 -1.04 14.79 -2.29
N ALA A 199 -0.50 15.49 -1.29
CA ALA A 199 0.82 16.09 -1.36
C ALA A 199 1.94 15.05 -1.52
N LEU A 200 1.87 13.95 -0.77
CA LEU A 200 2.87 12.85 -0.85
C LEU A 200 2.76 12.05 -2.15
N LEU A 201 1.55 11.89 -2.69
CA LEU A 201 1.31 11.25 -3.98
C LEU A 201 1.65 12.15 -5.17
N GLY A 202 1.75 13.47 -4.95
CA GLY A 202 1.96 14.45 -6.02
C GLY A 202 0.80 14.55 -7.00
N CYS A 203 -0.45 14.32 -6.54
CA CYS A 203 -1.63 14.26 -7.41
C CYS A 203 -2.81 15.09 -6.88
N ASN A 204 -3.74 15.44 -7.78
CA ASN A 204 -4.89 16.30 -7.45
C ASN A 204 -6.16 15.52 -7.09
N ARG A 205 -6.14 14.20 -7.22
CA ARG A 205 -7.30 13.33 -6.96
C ARG A 205 -6.85 12.07 -6.26
N VAL A 206 -7.33 11.86 -5.04
CA VAL A 206 -6.90 10.74 -4.18
C VAL A 206 -8.12 9.93 -3.77
N ARG A 207 -7.97 8.61 -3.78
CA ARG A 207 -8.95 7.67 -3.25
C ARG A 207 -8.42 6.97 -2.01
N LEU A 208 -9.31 6.69 -1.06
CA LEU A 208 -9.04 5.76 0.04
C LEU A 208 -9.20 4.33 -0.48
N TYR A 209 -8.18 3.50 -0.27
CA TYR A 209 -8.16 2.09 -0.69
C TYR A 209 -8.65 1.18 0.43
N GLN A 210 -7.94 1.21 1.56
CA GLN A 210 -8.13 0.27 2.66
C GLN A 210 -7.74 0.95 3.96
N SER A 211 -8.44 0.59 5.04
CA SER A 211 -7.97 0.87 6.40
C SER A 211 -7.67 -0.44 7.11
N CYS A 212 -6.63 -0.48 7.93
CA CYS A 212 -6.35 -1.67 8.74
C CYS A 212 -5.90 -1.31 10.15
N ALA A 213 -6.47 -1.91 11.18
CA ALA A 213 -5.89 -1.88 12.52
C ALA A 213 -4.96 -3.07 12.74
N PHE A 214 -3.81 -2.80 13.36
CA PHE A 214 -2.80 -3.78 13.73
C PHE A 214 -2.63 -3.79 15.24
N LEU A 215 -2.97 -4.93 15.85
CA LEU A 215 -2.78 -5.14 17.27
C LEU A 215 -1.58 -6.07 17.53
N LYS A 216 -0.59 -5.55 18.26
CA LYS A 216 0.59 -6.31 18.65
C LYS A 216 0.63 -6.45 20.17
N ASN A 217 0.33 -7.63 20.67
CA ASN A 217 0.37 -7.93 22.11
C ASN A 217 1.82 -8.20 22.54
N PRO A 218 2.12 -8.10 23.84
CA PRO A 218 3.41 -8.51 24.36
C PRO A 218 3.78 -9.93 23.94
N GLY A 219 5.01 -10.11 23.47
CA GLY A 219 5.52 -11.40 22.98
C GLY A 219 5.10 -11.80 21.56
N HIS A 220 4.27 -11.01 20.86
CA HIS A 220 4.01 -11.25 19.43
C HIS A 220 5.30 -11.10 18.59
N GLY A 221 5.47 -11.97 17.60
CA GLY A 221 6.63 -12.04 16.71
C GLY A 221 6.77 -10.85 15.76
N PRO A 222 7.78 -10.82 14.87
CA PRO A 222 7.98 -9.71 13.95
C PRO A 222 6.88 -9.68 12.86
N THR A 223 6.74 -8.53 12.21
CA THR A 223 6.09 -8.42 10.90
C THR A 223 7.21 -8.51 9.87
N ASN A 224 7.15 -9.48 8.96
CA ASN A 224 8.19 -9.71 7.96
C ASN A 224 8.33 -8.53 6.98
N TRP A 225 9.49 -8.44 6.31
CA TRP A 225 9.72 -7.47 5.24
C TRP A 225 8.72 -7.69 4.10
N HIS A 226 8.00 -6.64 3.72
CA HIS A 226 7.06 -6.67 2.61
C HIS A 226 6.86 -5.27 2.03
N SER A 227 6.16 -5.20 0.89
CA SER A 227 5.68 -3.96 0.31
C SER A 227 4.17 -4.07 0.09
N ASP A 228 3.43 -3.02 0.47
CA ASP A 228 1.96 -3.04 0.46
C ASP A 228 1.41 -3.29 -0.94
N LEU A 229 1.99 -2.64 -1.95
CA LEU A 229 1.53 -2.78 -3.33
C LEU A 229 1.60 -4.24 -3.81
N ASN A 230 2.47 -5.07 -3.25
CA ASN A 230 2.52 -6.50 -3.59
C ASN A 230 1.21 -7.24 -3.26
N MET A 231 0.38 -6.72 -2.37
CA MET A 231 -0.92 -7.28 -1.98
C MET A 231 -2.11 -6.56 -2.61
N VAL A 232 -1.89 -5.50 -3.38
CA VAL A 232 -2.96 -4.64 -3.90
C VAL A 232 -3.28 -5.01 -5.36
N PRO A 233 -4.56 -5.21 -5.75
CA PRO A 233 -4.94 -5.56 -7.12
C PRO A 233 -5.00 -4.33 -8.06
N LEU A 234 -4.11 -3.35 -7.87
CA LEU A 234 -4.05 -2.10 -8.63
C LEU A 234 -2.73 -1.97 -9.38
N ASP A 235 -2.82 -1.55 -10.64
CA ASP A 235 -1.69 -1.17 -11.49
C ASP A 235 -1.35 0.30 -11.25
N THR A 236 -0.51 0.55 -10.25
CA THR A 236 -0.06 1.90 -9.89
C THR A 236 1.23 1.87 -9.07
N ASN A 237 2.02 2.93 -9.20
CA ASN A 237 3.10 3.26 -8.26
C ASN A 237 2.72 4.43 -7.34
N GLN A 238 1.63 5.14 -7.64
CA GLN A 238 1.11 6.27 -6.84
C GLN A 238 0.20 5.72 -5.75
N PHE A 239 0.82 5.15 -4.71
CA PHE A 239 0.18 4.55 -3.56
C PHE A 239 0.95 4.92 -2.29
N VAL A 240 0.25 5.35 -1.25
CA VAL A 240 0.85 5.73 0.03
C VAL A 240 0.05 5.15 1.18
N THR A 241 0.74 4.60 2.18
CA THR A 241 0.12 4.10 3.41
C THR A 241 0.47 5.01 4.57
N LEU A 242 -0.55 5.48 5.27
CA LEU A 242 -0.49 6.15 6.56
C LEU A 242 -0.47 5.11 7.67
N TRP A 243 0.39 5.29 8.68
CA TRP A 243 0.42 4.47 9.90
C TRP A 243 0.38 5.37 11.15
N ILE A 244 -0.64 5.15 11.98
CA ILE A 244 -1.01 5.96 13.14
C ILE A 244 -0.92 5.09 14.40
N PRO A 245 0.13 5.24 15.24
CA PRO A 245 0.18 4.55 16.52
C PRO A 245 -0.73 5.25 17.55
N PHE A 246 -1.56 4.47 18.26
CA PHE A 246 -2.42 4.97 19.35
C PHE A 246 -1.70 4.97 20.71
N ARG A 247 -0.38 5.15 20.68
CA ARG A 247 0.51 5.41 21.82
C ARG A 247 1.84 5.95 21.32
N ALA A 248 2.62 6.54 22.20
CA ALA A 248 4.02 6.86 21.90
C ALA A 248 4.81 5.58 21.56
N ILE A 249 5.77 5.72 20.63
CA ILE A 249 6.74 4.69 20.24
C ILE A 249 8.10 5.10 20.77
N SER A 250 8.76 4.24 21.53
CA SER A 250 10.11 4.50 22.04
C SER A 250 11.17 4.19 20.99
N GLN A 251 12.36 4.76 21.14
CA GLN A 251 13.45 4.65 20.16
C GLN A 251 14.12 3.26 20.16
N ASN A 252 13.96 2.46 21.22
CA ASN A 252 14.68 1.20 21.44
C ASN A 252 13.71 0.08 21.82
N ASN A 253 13.74 -1.02 21.05
CA ASN A 253 13.00 -2.25 21.33
C ASN A 253 11.48 -2.05 21.42
N ASP A 254 10.93 -1.11 20.65
CA ASP A 254 9.49 -0.96 20.46
C ASP A 254 9.06 -1.54 19.10
N THR A 255 7.76 -1.52 18.81
CA THR A 255 7.09 -2.13 17.66
C THR A 255 6.81 -1.16 16.51
N GLY A 256 7.59 -0.08 16.43
CA GLY A 256 7.52 0.89 15.34
C GLY A 256 7.99 0.30 14.01
N LEU A 257 7.60 0.92 12.89
CA LEU A 257 8.00 0.45 11.57
C LEU A 257 9.49 0.74 11.29
N GLU A 258 10.13 -0.22 10.62
CA GLU A 258 11.45 -0.07 10.00
C GLU A 258 11.31 -0.11 8.48
N PHE A 259 12.16 0.63 7.78
CA PHE A 259 12.05 0.86 6.34
C PHE A 259 13.41 0.63 5.67
N ALA A 260 13.40 -0.07 4.53
CA ALA A 260 14.55 -0.15 3.65
C ALA A 260 14.57 1.08 2.73
N CYS A 261 15.39 2.07 3.06
CA CYS A 261 15.39 3.37 2.39
C CYS A 261 15.67 3.23 0.89
N GLY A 262 14.80 3.82 0.07
CA GLY A 262 14.95 3.84 -1.40
C GLY A 262 14.43 2.60 -2.12
N SER A 263 13.99 1.57 -1.39
CA SER A 263 13.44 0.33 -1.97
C SER A 263 12.24 0.56 -2.89
N HIS A 264 11.46 1.62 -2.69
CA HIS A 264 10.34 2.00 -3.55
C HIS A 264 10.73 2.33 -4.99
N ARG A 265 12.02 2.57 -5.23
CA ARG A 265 12.59 2.87 -6.56
C ARG A 265 13.25 1.65 -7.21
N ASP A 266 13.32 0.52 -6.50
CA ASP A 266 13.82 -0.72 -7.08
C ASP A 266 12.76 -1.34 -7.99
N PHE A 267 12.87 -1.07 -9.28
CA PHE A 267 11.97 -1.60 -10.30
C PHE A 267 11.94 -3.14 -10.35
N ALA A 268 13.00 -3.80 -9.87
CA ALA A 268 13.10 -5.25 -9.88
C ALA A 268 12.47 -5.88 -8.63
N LEU A 269 12.14 -5.08 -7.61
CA LEU A 269 11.61 -5.53 -6.32
C LEU A 269 10.48 -6.57 -6.43
N PRO A 270 9.45 -6.38 -7.28
CA PRO A 270 8.35 -7.34 -7.36
C PRO A 270 8.76 -8.73 -7.88
N TYR A 271 9.95 -8.85 -8.48
CA TYR A 271 10.41 -10.08 -9.11
C TYR A 271 11.40 -10.88 -8.24
N TRP A 272 12.17 -10.20 -7.39
CA TRP A 272 13.17 -10.85 -6.53
C TRP A 272 12.76 -10.90 -5.06
N HIS A 273 11.87 -10.03 -4.58
CA HIS A 273 11.40 -10.03 -3.20
C HIS A 273 9.92 -10.44 -3.12
N LYS A 274 9.69 -11.75 -3.00
CA LYS A 274 8.35 -12.29 -2.70
C LYS A 274 8.04 -12.17 -1.20
N MET A 275 6.81 -12.52 -0.82
CA MET A 275 6.38 -12.53 0.59
C MET A 275 7.11 -13.57 1.45
N GLU A 276 7.77 -14.56 0.84
CA GLU A 276 8.55 -15.59 1.54
C GLU A 276 9.84 -15.06 2.20
N GLY A 277 10.14 -13.77 2.01
CA GLY A 277 11.29 -13.09 2.61
C GLY A 277 12.59 -13.37 1.86
N TYR A 278 13.37 -12.30 1.65
CA TYR A 278 14.74 -12.40 1.14
C TYR A 278 15.68 -11.64 2.05
N ASP A 279 16.93 -12.10 2.10
CA ASP A 279 17.97 -11.38 2.81
C ASP A 279 18.28 -10.05 2.12
N LEU A 280 17.84 -8.96 2.74
CA LEU A 280 18.07 -7.60 2.28
C LEU A 280 19.53 -7.17 2.40
N ALA A 281 20.36 -7.85 3.19
CA ALA A 281 21.77 -7.49 3.39
C ALA A 281 22.53 -7.43 2.06
N THR A 282 22.17 -8.29 1.11
CA THR A 282 22.78 -8.35 -0.22
C THR A 282 22.35 -7.21 -1.16
N ARG A 283 21.34 -6.42 -0.79
CA ARG A 283 20.76 -5.36 -1.63
C ARG A 283 21.31 -3.97 -1.33
N GLY A 284 22.02 -3.81 -0.21
CA GLY A 284 22.67 -2.55 0.16
C GLY A 284 21.72 -1.42 0.58
N TYR A 285 20.47 -1.74 0.97
CA TYR A 285 19.56 -0.73 1.50
C TYR A 285 20.03 -0.24 2.87
N LYS A 286 19.88 1.06 3.11
CA LYS A 286 19.99 1.61 4.46
C LYS A 286 18.68 1.35 5.20
N ILE A 287 18.75 0.60 6.30
CA ILE A 287 17.60 0.37 7.17
C ILE A 287 17.47 1.54 8.14
N GLU A 288 16.28 2.15 8.22
CA GLU A 288 15.98 3.23 9.15
C GLU A 288 14.59 3.05 9.76
N SER A 289 14.38 3.51 10.99
CA SER A 289 13.06 3.67 11.59
C SER A 289 12.62 5.14 11.57
N ALA A 290 11.43 5.43 12.09
CA ALA A 290 10.98 6.80 12.34
C ALA A 290 11.62 7.44 13.58
N GLY A 291 12.40 6.67 14.37
CA GLY A 291 12.86 7.04 15.70
C GLY A 291 11.73 7.03 16.73
N ALA A 292 11.94 7.66 17.89
CA ALA A 292 10.88 7.86 18.87
C ALA A 292 9.72 8.66 18.24
N MET A 293 8.47 8.32 18.55
CA MET A 293 7.26 8.99 18.08
C MET A 293 6.39 9.35 19.28
N ALA A 294 5.92 10.60 19.34
CA ALA A 294 4.90 11.01 20.29
C ALA A 294 3.51 10.55 19.81
N MET A 295 2.52 10.55 20.71
CA MET A 295 1.14 10.36 20.29
C MET A 295 0.73 11.50 19.34
N GLY A 296 0.15 11.14 18.18
CA GLY A 296 -0.18 12.10 17.12
C GLY A 296 0.89 12.25 16.03
N ASP A 297 2.10 11.73 16.24
CA ASP A 297 3.05 11.50 15.15
C ASP A 297 2.58 10.32 14.30
N VAL A 298 2.82 10.38 13.00
CA VAL A 298 2.50 9.30 12.07
C VAL A 298 3.63 9.05 11.09
N THR A 299 3.65 7.88 10.47
CA THR A 299 4.51 7.61 9.32
C THR A 299 3.68 7.45 8.06
N TRP A 300 4.29 7.83 6.94
CA TRP A 300 3.80 7.58 5.60
C TRP A 300 4.87 6.81 4.85
N HIS A 301 4.49 5.78 4.10
CA HIS A 301 5.41 5.05 3.23
C HIS A 301 4.78 4.77 1.87
N ALA A 302 5.60 4.78 0.83
CA ALA A 302 5.18 4.46 -0.52
C ALA A 302 4.82 2.99 -0.63
N GLY A 303 3.91 2.65 -1.53
CA GLY A 303 3.42 1.29 -1.67
C GLY A 303 4.50 0.25 -1.98
N TRP A 304 5.61 0.65 -2.58
CA TRP A 304 6.77 -0.20 -2.85
C TRP A 304 7.89 -0.10 -1.82
N THR A 305 7.75 0.72 -0.79
CA THR A 305 8.74 0.77 0.29
C THR A 305 8.68 -0.53 1.07
N LEU A 306 9.75 -1.29 1.02
CA LEU A 306 9.96 -2.42 1.90
C LEU A 306 9.99 -1.92 3.34
N HIS A 307 9.13 -2.50 4.15
CA HIS A 307 9.02 -2.19 5.56
C HIS A 307 8.70 -3.44 6.38
N CYS A 308 9.00 -3.37 7.67
CA CYS A 308 8.76 -4.44 8.63
C CYS A 308 8.43 -3.83 10.00
N ALA A 309 8.16 -4.68 10.98
CA ALA A 309 8.07 -4.25 12.37
C ALA A 309 8.72 -5.31 13.28
N PRO A 310 9.60 -4.93 14.22
CA PRO A 310 10.25 -5.87 15.12
C PRO A 310 9.24 -6.53 16.07
N SER A 311 9.66 -7.63 16.70
CA SER A 311 8.85 -8.33 17.71
C SER A 311 8.45 -7.42 18.86
N ALA A 312 7.28 -7.67 19.45
CA ALA A 312 6.88 -6.97 20.66
C ALA A 312 7.71 -7.43 21.87
N PRO A 313 8.07 -6.50 22.78
CA PRO A 313 8.62 -6.87 24.08
C PRO A 313 7.74 -7.90 24.79
N LYS A 314 8.36 -8.79 25.59
CA LYS A 314 7.64 -9.80 26.37
C LYS A 314 6.73 -9.21 27.45
N ARG A 315 6.94 -7.95 27.83
CA ARG A 315 6.17 -7.21 28.86
C ARG A 315 5.89 -5.80 28.38
N GLY A 316 4.81 -5.21 28.89
CA GLY A 316 4.41 -3.84 28.57
C GLY A 316 3.00 -3.77 27.97
N PRO A 317 2.54 -2.57 27.58
CA PRO A 317 1.24 -2.41 26.96
C PRO A 317 1.23 -2.96 25.53
N ARG A 318 0.08 -3.48 25.10
CA ARG A 318 -0.16 -3.79 23.69
C ARG A 318 0.01 -2.55 22.81
N ARG A 319 0.42 -2.73 21.56
CA ARG A 319 0.47 -1.65 20.56
C ARG A 319 -0.71 -1.77 19.61
N LEU A 320 -1.58 -0.76 19.65
CA LEU A 320 -2.60 -0.53 18.63
C LEU A 320 -2.10 0.50 17.63
N ALA A 321 -2.17 0.18 16.34
CA ALA A 321 -1.97 1.14 15.27
C ALA A 321 -3.10 1.03 14.25
N LEU A 322 -3.54 2.16 13.70
CA LEU A 322 -4.45 2.22 12.55
C LEU A 322 -3.64 2.62 11.33
N THR A 323 -3.98 2.03 10.20
CA THR A 323 -3.44 2.39 8.90
C THR A 323 -4.55 2.75 7.94
N ALA A 324 -4.19 3.56 6.96
CA ALA A 324 -5.01 3.83 5.80
C ALA A 324 -4.12 3.99 4.58
N SER A 325 -4.46 3.27 3.51
CA SER A 325 -3.74 3.39 2.26
C SER A 325 -4.56 4.18 1.25
N TYR A 326 -3.88 5.01 0.48
CA TYR A 326 -4.45 5.92 -0.50
C TYR A 326 -3.74 5.74 -1.84
N PHE A 327 -4.45 6.03 -2.92
CA PHE A 327 -3.90 5.97 -4.26
C PHE A 327 -4.41 7.11 -5.13
N ALA A 328 -3.64 7.45 -6.16
CA ALA A 328 -4.08 8.42 -7.17
C ALA A 328 -5.28 7.86 -7.96
N ASP A 329 -6.31 8.68 -8.14
CA ASP A 329 -7.45 8.34 -9.01
C ASP A 329 -6.97 8.02 -10.43
N GLY A 330 -7.63 7.06 -11.09
CA GLY A 330 -7.26 6.60 -12.43
C GLY A 330 -6.42 5.32 -12.46
N ALA A 331 -5.99 4.78 -11.31
CA ALA A 331 -5.35 3.47 -11.24
C ALA A 331 -6.26 2.38 -11.81
N GLN A 332 -5.70 1.42 -12.55
CA GLN A 332 -6.46 0.34 -13.18
C GLN A 332 -6.40 -0.95 -12.38
N VAL A 333 -7.43 -1.79 -12.53
CA VAL A 333 -7.47 -3.12 -11.91
C VAL A 333 -6.49 -4.06 -12.62
N LEU A 334 -5.64 -4.74 -11.85
CA LEU A 334 -4.70 -5.73 -12.39
C LEU A 334 -5.41 -6.96 -13.00
N PRO A 335 -4.73 -7.73 -13.86
CA PRO A 335 -5.19 -9.05 -14.27
C PRO A 335 -5.51 -9.96 -13.09
N ARG A 336 -6.58 -10.75 -13.21
CA ARG A 336 -6.93 -11.79 -12.25
C ARG A 336 -6.16 -13.08 -12.56
N GLY A 337 -5.85 -13.86 -11.54
CA GLY A 337 -5.21 -15.17 -11.69
C GLY A 337 -3.97 -15.32 -10.82
N LYS A 338 -3.19 -16.37 -11.10
CA LYS A 338 -1.89 -16.62 -10.48
C LYS A 338 -0.80 -16.51 -11.54
N GLN A 339 0.41 -16.18 -11.11
CA GLN A 339 1.56 -16.19 -12.00
C GLN A 339 1.84 -17.63 -12.48
N GLU A 340 1.70 -17.88 -13.78
CA GLU A 340 2.07 -19.17 -14.37
C GLU A 340 3.60 -19.28 -14.49
N ALA A 341 4.16 -20.40 -14.00
CA ALA A 341 5.58 -20.70 -14.18
C ALA A 341 5.88 -20.89 -15.68
N GLY A 342 6.75 -20.02 -16.24
CA GLY A 342 7.17 -20.10 -17.65
C GLY A 342 6.47 -19.13 -18.62
N GLY A 343 5.55 -18.29 -18.13
CA GLY A 343 4.95 -17.24 -18.96
C GLY A 343 5.98 -16.20 -19.42
N ARG A 344 6.01 -15.89 -20.72
CA ARG A 344 6.88 -14.85 -21.32
C ARG A 344 6.54 -13.42 -20.89
N ARG A 345 5.40 -13.21 -20.21
CA ARG A 345 4.89 -11.90 -19.85
C ARG A 345 5.10 -11.67 -18.36
N MET A 346 5.86 -10.63 -18.01
CA MET A 346 6.07 -10.18 -16.63
C MET A 346 4.80 -9.48 -16.11
N VAL A 347 3.76 -10.27 -15.84
CA VAL A 347 2.50 -9.78 -15.25
C VAL A 347 2.59 -9.91 -13.73
N ARG A 348 2.31 -8.82 -13.02
CA ARG A 348 2.18 -8.86 -11.56
C ARG A 348 0.79 -9.39 -11.18
N TYR A 349 0.78 -10.30 -10.22
CA TYR A 349 -0.42 -10.76 -9.53
C TYR A 349 -0.28 -10.41 -8.05
N PRO A 350 -1.32 -9.85 -7.40
CA PRO A 350 -1.26 -9.56 -5.98
C PRO A 350 -1.12 -10.85 -5.16
N HIS A 351 -0.37 -10.77 -4.07
CA HIS A 351 -0.33 -11.83 -3.08
C HIS A 351 -1.69 -12.01 -2.41
N THR A 352 -2.05 -13.24 -2.05
CA THR A 352 -3.41 -13.59 -1.61
C THR A 352 -3.69 -13.34 -0.13
N GLU A 353 -2.69 -12.93 0.66
CA GLU A 353 -2.85 -12.72 2.12
C GLU A 353 -3.99 -11.75 2.46
N ASP A 354 -4.10 -10.66 1.69
CA ASP A 354 -5.13 -9.64 1.88
C ASP A 354 -6.30 -9.81 0.89
N GLU A 355 -6.45 -10.95 0.21
CA GLU A 355 -7.43 -11.09 -0.89
C GLU A 355 -8.86 -10.72 -0.47
N GLN A 356 -9.27 -11.18 0.71
CA GLN A 356 -10.59 -10.92 1.26
C GLN A 356 -10.90 -9.43 1.45
N SER A 357 -9.88 -8.57 1.56
CA SER A 357 -10.04 -7.13 1.76
C SER A 357 -10.61 -6.40 0.55
N TYR A 358 -10.39 -6.92 -0.65
CA TYR A 358 -10.74 -6.23 -1.88
C TYR A 358 -11.78 -6.96 -2.73
N LEU A 359 -12.18 -8.19 -2.37
CA LEU A 359 -13.17 -8.96 -3.12
C LEU A 359 -14.48 -8.20 -3.36
N ASP A 360 -14.97 -7.49 -2.34
CA ASP A 360 -16.26 -6.80 -2.39
C ASP A 360 -16.37 -5.79 -3.52
N TRP A 361 -15.29 -5.05 -3.80
CA TRP A 361 -15.24 -4.08 -4.89
C TRP A 361 -14.62 -4.66 -6.17
N LEU A 362 -13.67 -5.59 -6.04
CA LEU A 362 -12.98 -6.19 -7.19
C LEU A 362 -13.96 -6.99 -8.05
N GLN A 363 -14.94 -7.66 -7.46
CA GLN A 363 -15.96 -8.39 -8.20
C GLN A 363 -16.83 -7.48 -9.10
N MET A 364 -16.91 -6.19 -8.77
CA MET A 364 -17.70 -5.19 -9.50
C MET A 364 -16.95 -4.60 -10.70
N LEU A 365 -15.64 -4.88 -10.84
CA LEU A 365 -14.77 -4.32 -11.87
C LEU A 365 -14.05 -5.41 -12.65
N ARG A 366 -13.81 -5.20 -13.94
CA ARG A 366 -13.00 -6.10 -14.77
C ARG A 366 -11.53 -5.65 -14.76
N PRO A 367 -10.58 -6.56 -15.03
CA PRO A 367 -9.20 -6.16 -15.32
C PRO A 367 -9.12 -5.05 -16.37
N GLY A 368 -8.31 -4.03 -16.09
CA GLY A 368 -8.16 -2.83 -16.93
C GLY A 368 -9.21 -1.74 -16.70
N ASP A 369 -10.32 -2.02 -16.00
CA ASP A 369 -11.25 -0.96 -15.58
C ASP A 369 -10.54 -0.02 -14.59
N VAL A 370 -10.91 1.26 -14.60
CA VAL A 370 -10.43 2.22 -13.59
C VAL A 370 -11.02 1.87 -12.23
N ALA A 371 -10.16 1.71 -11.23
CA ALA A 371 -10.54 1.41 -9.86
C ALA A 371 -11.21 2.61 -9.20
N GLY A 372 -12.46 2.42 -8.79
CA GLY A 372 -13.26 3.44 -8.13
C GLY A 372 -14.61 2.89 -7.69
N GLY A 373 -15.44 3.77 -7.12
CA GLY A 373 -16.78 3.44 -6.64
C GLY A 373 -16.94 3.67 -5.14
N TYR A 374 -18.05 3.21 -4.58
CA TYR A 374 -18.40 3.44 -3.18
C TYR A 374 -17.36 2.90 -2.19
N ASN A 375 -16.81 1.72 -2.46
CA ASN A 375 -15.78 1.08 -1.63
C ASN A 375 -14.36 1.64 -1.84
N LEU A 376 -14.16 2.50 -2.85
CA LEU A 376 -12.91 3.18 -3.15
C LEU A 376 -13.18 4.69 -3.29
N PRO A 377 -13.67 5.34 -2.21
CA PRO A 377 -14.21 6.68 -2.30
C PRO A 377 -13.10 7.67 -2.66
N LEU A 378 -13.46 8.65 -3.48
CA LEU A 378 -12.63 9.84 -3.65
C LEU A 378 -12.60 10.58 -2.30
N VAL A 379 -11.44 11.06 -1.88
CA VAL A 379 -11.23 11.78 -0.62
C VAL A 379 -10.53 13.12 -0.80
N PHE A 380 -9.91 13.33 -1.97
CA PHE A 380 -9.32 14.59 -2.37
C PHE A 380 -9.67 14.91 -3.84
N PRO A 381 -10.04 16.16 -4.19
CA PRO A 381 -10.23 17.28 -3.26
C PRO A 381 -11.45 17.03 -2.36
N THR A 382 -11.48 17.66 -1.19
CA THR A 382 -12.40 17.31 -0.08
C THR A 382 -13.87 17.62 -0.38
N ASP A 383 -14.07 18.53 -1.32
CA ASP A 383 -15.33 18.96 -1.94
C ASP A 383 -15.85 17.97 -3.01
N ALA A 384 -15.06 16.94 -3.35
CA ALA A 384 -15.48 15.91 -4.29
C ALA A 384 -16.15 14.68 -3.63
N VAL A 385 -16.44 14.76 -2.31
CA VAL A 385 -17.04 13.70 -1.47
C VAL A 385 -18.54 13.86 -1.35
#